data_AF-A0A6C0CRY1-F1
#
_entry.id   AF-A0A6C0CRY1-F1
#
_cell.length_a   1.000
_cell.length_b   1.000
_cell.length_c   1.000
_cell.angle_alpha   90.00
_cell.angle_beta   90.00
_cell.angle_gamma   90.00
#
_symmetry.space_group_name_H-M   'P 1'
#
loop_
_entity.id
_entity.type
_entity.pdbx_description
1 polymer ?
#
loop_
_entity_poly.entity_id
_entity_poly.type
_entity_poly.pdbx_seq_one_letter_code
_entity_poly.pdbx_strand_id
1 'polypeptide(L)'
;MQQYIRHLQTALPCSLEMLIAYASPEVKEYCKVNADKFRELKIGDKGGIGKKVEFYLFGRLPNNDNRPDTDWGDIKTTHIKKCRDGYCAKERLTLTNCGNTTKPETLQHLIDAKLTSNKLYPKIRTGILLVLYGDEIRYILRYDIEDIGMEIILEDYLKIQNCVKTNKVSQAGQKYLHIHPHGSKQSKTRALGFTSRFVTTLIGHYCNLTLRKVGRSLIF
;
A
#
# COMPACT_ATOMS: atom_id res chain seq x y z
N MET A 1 12.43 14.59 4.40
CA MET A 1 11.18 13.81 4.32
C MET A 1 10.76 13.10 5.62
N GLN A 2 11.61 12.34 6.34
CA GLN A 2 11.20 11.83 7.67
C GLN A 2 10.72 12.94 8.60
N GLN A 3 11.40 14.10 8.58
CA GLN A 3 10.94 15.31 9.28
C GLN A 3 9.58 15.83 8.76
N TYR A 4 9.31 15.71 7.46
CA TYR A 4 8.03 16.12 6.88
C TYR A 4 6.90 15.17 7.29
N ILE A 5 7.12 13.85 7.27
CA ILE A 5 6.15 12.89 7.80
C ILE A 5 5.89 13.15 9.28
N ARG A 6 6.95 13.39 10.08
CA ARG A 6 6.80 13.78 11.49
C ARG A 6 6.03 15.08 11.66
N HIS A 7 6.27 16.07 10.81
CA HIS A 7 5.51 17.32 10.80
C HIS A 7 4.03 17.07 10.52
N LEU A 8 3.69 16.30 9.48
CA LEU A 8 2.31 15.91 9.18
C LEU A 8 1.66 15.15 10.34
N GLN A 9 2.42 14.27 11.02
CA GLN A 9 1.94 13.51 12.18
C GLN A 9 1.51 14.41 13.36
N THR A 10 2.08 15.62 13.51
CA THR A 10 1.70 16.55 14.58
C THR A 10 0.27 17.07 14.46
N ALA A 11 -0.33 16.99 13.27
CA ALA A 11 -1.70 17.41 13.01
C ALA A 11 -2.73 16.28 13.23
N LEU A 12 -2.28 15.04 13.52
CA LEU A 12 -3.16 13.88 13.60
C LEU A 12 -3.78 13.71 15.01
N PRO A 13 -5.00 13.19 15.11
CA PRO A 13 -5.88 12.81 14.01
C PRO A 13 -6.62 14.01 13.41
N CYS A 14 -6.82 14.04 12.09
CA CYS A 14 -7.55 15.12 11.42
C CYS A 14 -8.15 14.71 10.05
N SER A 15 -8.96 15.57 9.45
CA SER A 15 -9.43 15.37 8.07
C SER A 15 -8.29 15.55 7.06
N LEU A 16 -8.48 15.04 5.83
CA LEU A 16 -7.52 15.27 4.76
C LEU A 16 -7.36 16.76 4.45
N GLU A 17 -8.45 17.54 4.46
CA GLU A 17 -8.42 18.98 4.19
C GLU A 17 -7.57 19.73 5.21
N MET A 18 -7.69 19.38 6.50
CA MET A 18 -6.84 19.95 7.55
C MET A 18 -5.39 19.55 7.36
N LEU A 19 -5.12 18.28 7.03
CA LEU A 19 -3.75 17.80 6.82
C LEU A 19 -3.07 18.47 5.62
N ILE A 20 -3.82 18.78 4.56
CA ILE A 20 -3.31 19.53 3.39
C ILE A 20 -2.83 20.93 3.79
N ALA A 21 -3.44 21.56 4.80
CA ALA A 21 -2.96 22.84 5.30
C ALA A 21 -1.55 22.75 5.92
N TYR A 22 -1.15 21.57 6.41
CA TYR A 22 0.20 21.28 6.92
C TYR A 22 1.19 20.86 5.83
N ALA A 23 0.77 20.78 4.55
CA ALA A 23 1.70 20.49 3.46
C ALA A 23 2.78 21.58 3.34
N SER A 24 3.99 21.18 2.92
CA SER A 24 5.12 22.10 2.81
C SER A 24 4.87 23.16 1.72
N PRO A 25 5.52 24.34 1.81
CA PRO A 25 5.40 25.37 0.77
C PRO A 25 5.72 24.85 -0.64
N GLU A 26 6.71 23.96 -0.77
CA GLU A 26 7.11 23.37 -2.04
C GLU A 26 6.02 22.46 -2.61
N VAL A 27 5.38 21.65 -1.76
CA VAL A 27 4.24 20.81 -2.17
C VAL A 27 3.06 21.69 -2.61
N LYS A 28 2.77 22.76 -1.87
CA LYS A 28 1.70 23.71 -2.19
C LYS A 28 1.93 24.40 -3.53
N GLU A 29 3.16 24.86 -3.80
CA GLU A 29 3.51 25.48 -5.08
C GLU A 29 3.44 24.47 -6.23
N TYR A 30 3.93 23.25 -6.04
CA TYR A 30 3.77 22.19 -7.03
C TYR A 30 2.30 21.94 -7.38
N CYS A 31 1.43 21.87 -6.36
CA CYS A 31 0.00 21.66 -6.55
C CYS A 31 -0.65 22.80 -7.32
N LYS A 32 -0.26 24.05 -7.02
CA LYS A 32 -0.75 25.23 -7.73
C LYS A 32 -0.39 25.19 -9.22
N VAL A 33 0.87 24.89 -9.54
CA VAL A 33 1.37 24.80 -10.93
C VAL A 33 0.71 23.66 -11.71
N ASN A 34 0.33 22.57 -11.06
CA ASN A 34 -0.20 21.37 -11.71
C ASN A 34 -1.71 21.15 -11.49
N ALA A 35 -2.43 22.15 -10.98
CA ALA A 35 -3.83 22.03 -10.60
C ALA A 35 -4.75 21.65 -11.77
N ASP A 36 -4.46 22.15 -12.98
CA ASP A 36 -5.25 21.84 -14.18
C ASP A 36 -5.02 20.39 -14.62
N LYS A 37 -3.75 19.95 -14.68
CA LYS A 37 -3.39 18.56 -14.99
C LYS A 37 -4.03 17.58 -14.01
N PHE A 38 -4.05 17.92 -12.72
CA PHE A 38 -4.70 17.08 -11.72
C PHE A 38 -6.23 17.03 -11.91
N ARG A 39 -6.86 18.17 -12.24
CA ARG A 39 -8.31 18.24 -12.54
C ARG A 39 -8.70 17.44 -13.76
N GLU A 40 -7.84 17.35 -14.78
CA GLU A 40 -8.07 16.57 -16.00
C GLU A 40 -8.11 15.05 -15.76
N LEU A 41 -7.53 14.55 -14.66
CA LEU A 41 -7.60 13.14 -14.25
C LEU A 41 -9.00 12.72 -13.74
N LYS A 42 -10.08 13.38 -14.20
CA LYS A 42 -11.42 13.52 -13.59
C LYS A 42 -12.04 12.24 -12.99
N ILE A 43 -12.42 12.37 -11.72
CA ILE A 43 -13.78 12.21 -11.13
C ILE A 43 -14.66 11.05 -11.68
N GLY A 44 -14.17 9.82 -11.56
CA GLY A 44 -14.96 8.59 -11.72
C GLY A 44 -14.25 7.33 -11.21
N ASP A 45 -12.99 7.47 -10.85
CA ASP A 45 -12.08 6.36 -10.57
C ASP A 45 -12.10 5.92 -9.11
N LYS A 46 -12.05 4.60 -8.92
CA LYS A 46 -11.68 3.99 -7.64
C LYS A 46 -10.29 4.50 -7.24
N GLY A 47 -10.17 5.13 -6.07
CA GLY A 47 -8.89 5.65 -5.56
C GLY A 47 -8.82 7.17 -5.33
N GLY A 48 -9.95 7.88 -5.28
CA GLY A 48 -9.98 9.33 -5.11
C GLY A 48 -9.15 9.88 -3.92
N ILE A 49 -9.19 9.23 -2.76
CA ILE A 49 -8.38 9.64 -1.60
C ILE A 49 -6.88 9.44 -1.86
N GLY A 50 -6.47 8.30 -2.44
CA GLY A 50 -5.07 8.04 -2.79
C GLY A 50 -4.50 9.09 -3.73
N LYS A 51 -5.22 9.40 -4.82
CA LYS A 51 -4.83 10.43 -5.79
C LYS A 51 -4.69 11.82 -5.12
N LYS A 52 -5.64 12.19 -4.24
CA LYS A 52 -5.56 13.46 -3.49
C LYS A 52 -4.36 13.50 -2.56
N VAL A 53 -4.06 12.40 -1.88
CA VAL A 53 -2.91 12.29 -0.97
C VAL A 53 -1.60 12.44 -1.74
N GLU A 54 -1.41 11.70 -2.84
CA GLU A 54 -0.23 11.80 -3.71
C GLU A 54 0.01 13.25 -4.16
N PHE A 55 -1.06 13.92 -4.61
CA PHE A 55 -0.96 15.28 -5.12
C PHE A 55 -0.77 16.29 -4.00
N TYR A 56 -1.75 16.44 -3.10
CA TYR A 56 -1.80 17.54 -2.15
C TYR A 56 -0.86 17.39 -0.94
N LEU A 57 -0.41 16.18 -0.61
CA LEU A 57 0.52 15.96 0.50
C LEU A 57 1.95 15.69 0.04
N PHE A 58 2.16 15.16 -1.17
CA PHE A 58 3.49 14.75 -1.63
C PHE A 58 3.94 15.40 -2.94
N GLY A 59 3.10 16.25 -3.57
CA GLY A 59 3.48 16.97 -4.79
C GLY A 59 3.73 16.02 -5.96
N ARG A 60 2.88 15.00 -6.13
CA ARG A 60 2.97 14.02 -7.21
C ARG A 60 1.68 13.93 -8.00
N LEU A 61 1.80 13.95 -9.33
CA LEU A 61 0.68 13.59 -10.20
C LEU A 61 0.47 12.07 -10.17
N PRO A 62 -0.77 11.61 -9.93
CA PRO A 62 -1.08 10.18 -10.00
C PRO A 62 -0.69 9.59 -11.34
N ASN A 63 0.00 8.46 -11.31
CA ASN A 63 0.49 7.77 -12.50
C ASN A 63 0.41 6.24 -12.33
N ASN A 64 0.67 5.50 -13.42
CA ASN A 64 0.68 4.04 -13.43
C ASN A 64 2.11 3.48 -13.59
N ASP A 65 3.13 4.20 -13.12
CA ASP A 65 4.53 3.77 -13.21
C ASP A 65 4.77 2.52 -12.34
N ASN A 66 5.64 1.63 -12.82
CA ASN A 66 6.08 0.46 -12.08
C ASN A 66 7.14 0.80 -11.00
N ARG A 67 7.67 2.03 -11.01
CA ARG A 67 8.54 2.58 -9.96
C ARG A 67 7.72 3.16 -8.80
N PRO A 68 8.28 3.17 -7.58
CA PRO A 68 7.65 3.83 -6.44
C PRO A 68 7.35 5.31 -6.72
N ASP A 69 6.27 5.84 -6.14
CA ASP A 69 5.86 7.25 -6.31
C ASP A 69 6.93 8.25 -5.83
N THR A 70 7.76 7.82 -4.88
CA THR A 70 8.84 8.61 -4.30
C THR A 70 10.07 7.77 -4.04
N ASP A 71 11.23 8.40 -3.84
CA ASP A 71 12.46 7.72 -3.41
C ASP A 71 12.33 7.04 -2.03
N TRP A 72 11.26 7.32 -1.29
CA TRP A 72 10.97 6.73 0.01
C TRP A 72 9.97 5.57 -0.05
N GLY A 73 9.48 5.25 -1.24
CA GLY A 73 8.51 4.20 -1.48
C GLY A 73 7.19 4.69 -2.07
N ASP A 74 6.28 3.74 -2.27
CA ASP A 74 4.97 3.95 -2.85
C ASP A 74 4.02 4.59 -1.83
N ILE A 75 3.21 5.56 -2.26
CA ILE A 75 2.22 6.23 -1.42
C ILE A 75 0.94 5.41 -1.46
N LYS A 76 0.43 5.03 -0.29
CA LYS A 76 -0.77 4.21 -0.17
C LYS A 76 -1.69 4.76 0.90
N THR A 77 -2.97 4.51 0.71
CA THR A 77 -4.01 4.77 1.69
C THR A 77 -4.70 3.47 2.05
N THR A 78 -5.09 3.32 3.31
CA THR A 78 -5.86 2.18 3.78
C THR A 78 -6.88 2.63 4.83
N HIS A 79 -7.98 1.90 4.92
CA HIS A 79 -8.96 2.12 5.98
C HIS A 79 -8.78 1.07 7.07
N ILE A 80 -8.96 1.47 8.33
CA ILE A 80 -9.14 0.56 9.45
C ILE A 80 -10.62 0.44 9.78
N LYS A 81 -10.98 -0.66 10.42
CA LYS A 81 -12.31 -0.91 10.96
C LYS A 81 -12.23 -1.21 12.44
N LYS A 82 -13.25 -0.78 13.18
CA LYS A 82 -13.44 -1.17 14.57
C LYS A 82 -13.86 -2.64 14.61
N CYS A 83 -13.16 -3.41 15.43
CA CYS A 83 -13.49 -4.76 15.85
C CYS A 83 -13.93 -4.70 17.32
N ARG A 84 -14.45 -5.81 17.88
CA ARG A 84 -15.01 -5.86 19.23
C ARG A 84 -14.11 -5.18 20.28
N ASP A 85 -12.83 -5.54 20.26
CA ASP A 85 -11.90 -5.12 21.30
C ASP A 85 -10.75 -4.24 20.78
N GLY A 86 -10.74 -3.82 19.52
CA GLY A 86 -9.63 -3.05 18.92
C GLY A 86 -9.88 -2.72 17.44
N TYR A 87 -8.82 -2.46 16.68
CA TYR A 87 -8.89 -2.08 15.27
C TYR A 87 -8.04 -3.01 14.40
N CYS A 88 -8.43 -3.14 13.13
CA CYS A 88 -7.59 -3.79 12.12
C CYS A 88 -7.78 -3.16 10.75
N ALA A 89 -6.86 -3.42 9.84
CA ALA A 89 -7.00 -3.00 8.45
C ALA A 89 -8.29 -3.63 7.86
N LYS A 90 -9.11 -2.79 7.23
CA LYS A 90 -10.39 -3.17 6.63
C LYS A 90 -10.19 -4.07 5.41
N GLU A 91 -9.17 -3.77 4.62
CA GLU A 91 -8.91 -4.39 3.32
C GLU A 91 -7.43 -4.77 3.16
N ARG A 92 -7.14 -5.57 2.13
CA ARG A 92 -5.77 -5.78 1.63
C ARG A 92 -5.23 -4.49 1.00
N LEU A 93 -3.92 -4.30 1.03
CA LEU A 93 -3.25 -3.21 0.33
C LEU A 93 -2.69 -3.72 -0.99
N THR A 94 -3.22 -3.25 -2.12
CA THR A 94 -2.65 -3.59 -3.44
C THR A 94 -1.35 -2.79 -3.63
N LEU A 95 -0.27 -3.47 -4.00
CA LEU A 95 1.03 -2.85 -4.22
C LEU A 95 1.24 -2.53 -5.70
N THR A 96 1.19 -3.57 -6.55
CA THR A 96 1.48 -3.41 -7.98
C THR A 96 0.96 -4.58 -8.80
N ASN A 97 0.62 -4.33 -10.07
CA ASN A 97 0.28 -5.37 -11.03
C ASN A 97 1.50 -6.25 -11.32
N CYS A 98 1.29 -7.56 -11.40
CA CYS A 98 2.36 -8.55 -11.55
C CYS A 98 2.16 -9.53 -12.70
N GLY A 99 1.14 -9.37 -13.54
CA GLY A 99 0.94 -10.18 -14.74
C GLY A 99 -0.51 -10.65 -14.93
N ASN A 100 -0.71 -11.63 -15.81
CA ASN A 100 -2.02 -12.13 -16.18
C ASN A 100 -2.02 -13.67 -16.32
N THR A 101 -3.00 -14.35 -15.72
CA THR A 101 -3.07 -15.82 -15.73
C THR A 101 -3.36 -16.44 -17.09
N THR A 102 -3.86 -15.69 -18.06
CA THR A 102 -4.02 -16.16 -19.46
C THR A 102 -2.80 -15.86 -20.33
N LYS A 103 -1.79 -15.18 -19.77
CA LYS A 103 -0.52 -14.85 -20.40
C LYS A 103 0.64 -15.22 -19.45
N PRO A 104 0.88 -16.53 -19.22
CA PRO A 104 1.82 -16.98 -18.19
C PRO A 104 3.22 -16.38 -18.30
N GLU A 105 3.68 -16.05 -19.50
CA GLU A 105 4.94 -15.36 -19.78
C GLU A 105 5.06 -14.02 -19.03
N THR A 106 3.93 -13.34 -18.79
CA THR A 106 3.91 -12.08 -18.04
C THR A 106 4.17 -12.27 -16.54
N LEU A 107 3.99 -13.48 -16.01
CA LEU A 107 4.23 -13.83 -14.60
C LEU A 107 5.64 -14.42 -14.39
N GLN A 108 6.38 -14.73 -15.46
CA GLN A 108 7.64 -15.46 -15.40
C GLN A 108 8.70 -14.76 -14.54
N HIS A 109 8.74 -13.44 -14.57
CA HIS A 109 9.62 -12.64 -13.71
C HIS A 109 9.44 -12.86 -12.20
N LEU A 110 8.28 -13.38 -11.75
CA LEU A 110 8.09 -13.77 -10.35
C LEU A 110 8.87 -15.03 -10.01
N ILE A 111 9.06 -15.93 -10.98
CA ILE A 111 9.77 -17.20 -10.81
C ILE A 111 11.29 -17.02 -10.94
N ASP A 112 11.72 -16.18 -11.89
CA ASP A 112 13.13 -16.09 -12.29
C ASP A 112 14.02 -15.36 -11.28
N ALA A 113 13.42 -14.62 -10.35
CA ALA A 113 14.12 -13.77 -9.41
C ALA A 113 13.79 -14.13 -7.96
N LYS A 114 14.76 -13.98 -7.07
CA LYS A 114 14.50 -13.85 -5.63
C LYS A 114 13.69 -12.57 -5.39
N LEU A 115 12.99 -12.49 -4.25
CA LEU A 115 12.19 -11.30 -3.92
C LEU A 115 13.02 -10.02 -4.03
N THR A 116 14.20 -9.98 -3.42
CA THR A 116 15.07 -8.79 -3.37
C THR A 116 15.66 -8.38 -4.72
N SER A 117 15.75 -9.33 -5.68
CA SER A 117 16.20 -9.06 -7.04
C SER A 117 15.04 -8.91 -8.02
N ASN A 118 13.80 -8.97 -7.55
CA ASN A 118 12.63 -8.81 -8.40
C ASN A 118 12.40 -7.33 -8.72
N LYS A 119 12.06 -7.01 -9.98
CA LYS A 119 11.75 -5.63 -10.41
C LYS A 119 10.62 -4.96 -9.61
N LEU A 120 9.74 -5.73 -8.99
CA LEU A 120 8.64 -5.23 -8.16
C LEU A 120 9.05 -4.97 -6.71
N TYR A 121 10.23 -5.42 -6.29
CA TYR A 121 10.73 -5.29 -4.92
C TYR A 121 10.69 -3.86 -4.39
N PRO A 122 11.08 -2.81 -5.15
CA PRO A 122 11.03 -1.44 -4.64
C PRO A 122 9.63 -1.00 -4.19
N LYS A 123 8.55 -1.45 -4.86
CA LYS A 123 7.16 -1.17 -4.46
C LYS A 123 6.67 -2.05 -3.30
N ILE A 124 7.38 -3.13 -2.98
CA ILE A 124 7.07 -4.03 -1.87
C ILE A 124 7.83 -3.59 -0.61
N ARG A 125 9.10 -3.21 -0.76
CA ARG A 125 10.02 -2.98 0.35
C ARG A 125 9.59 -1.80 1.22
N THR A 126 9.41 -0.64 0.60
CA THR A 126 9.17 0.61 1.31
C THR A 126 7.92 1.32 0.81
N GLY A 127 7.27 2.05 1.71
CA GLY A 127 6.15 2.91 1.33
C GLY A 127 5.72 3.88 2.43
N ILE A 128 4.85 4.79 2.05
CA ILE A 128 4.19 5.72 2.96
C ILE A 128 2.72 5.31 3.02
N LEU A 129 2.24 4.98 4.21
CA LEU A 129 0.87 4.52 4.43
C LEU A 129 0.10 5.53 5.28
N LEU A 130 -0.99 6.05 4.73
CA LEU A 130 -1.97 6.84 5.46
C LEU A 130 -3.13 5.93 5.86
N VAL A 131 -3.49 5.99 7.14
CA VAL A 131 -4.46 5.09 7.76
C VAL A 131 -5.69 5.88 8.17
N LEU A 132 -6.83 5.54 7.58
CA LEU A 132 -8.09 6.25 7.76
C LEU A 132 -9.06 5.49 8.66
N TYR A 133 -9.81 6.20 9.49
CA TYR A 133 -10.98 5.69 10.21
C TYR A 133 -12.17 6.62 9.97
N GLY A 134 -13.17 6.15 9.21
CA GLY A 134 -14.13 7.07 8.60
C GLY A 134 -13.41 8.01 7.64
N ASP A 135 -13.67 9.31 7.74
CA ASP A 135 -13.03 10.35 6.92
C ASP A 135 -11.78 10.97 7.57
N GLU A 136 -11.39 10.48 8.76
CA GLU A 136 -10.26 10.98 9.53
C GLU A 136 -8.99 10.18 9.25
N ILE A 137 -7.88 10.88 9.01
CA ILE A 137 -6.54 10.31 8.95
C ILE A 137 -6.05 10.17 10.39
N ARG A 138 -5.86 8.91 10.83
CA ARG A 138 -5.42 8.56 12.18
C ARG A 138 -3.93 8.45 12.30
N TYR A 139 -3.30 7.83 11.30
CA TYR A 139 -1.87 7.56 11.29
C TYR A 139 -1.29 7.82 9.92
N ILE A 140 -0.03 8.26 9.91
CA ILE A 140 0.83 8.28 8.74
C ILE A 140 2.09 7.55 9.17
N LEU A 141 2.52 6.56 8.40
CA LEU A 141 3.76 5.83 8.70
C LEU A 141 4.57 5.64 7.42
N ARG A 142 5.90 5.73 7.55
CA ARG A 142 6.83 5.24 6.53
C ARG A 142 7.26 3.86 6.98
N TYR A 143 6.99 2.85 6.17
CA TYR A 143 7.45 1.50 6.43
C TYR A 143 8.64 1.14 5.55
N ASP A 144 9.53 0.35 6.11
CA ASP A 144 10.38 -0.62 5.44
C ASP A 144 9.99 -2.02 5.99
N ILE A 145 9.72 -2.97 5.10
CA ILE A 145 9.40 -4.34 5.52
C ILE A 145 10.60 -5.06 6.14
N GLU A 146 11.81 -4.60 5.85
CA GLU A 146 13.04 -5.18 6.42
C GLU A 146 13.07 -4.98 7.94
N ASP A 147 12.49 -3.90 8.46
CA ASP A 147 12.38 -3.60 9.89
C ASP A 147 11.42 -4.55 10.65
N ILE A 148 10.48 -5.19 9.93
CA ILE A 148 9.50 -6.12 10.53
C ILE A 148 10.00 -7.58 10.48
N GLY A 149 11.03 -7.86 9.68
CA GLY A 149 11.58 -9.19 9.46
C GLY A 149 11.15 -9.76 8.11
N MET A 150 12.12 -9.91 7.20
CA MET A 150 11.90 -10.35 5.83
C MET A 150 11.42 -11.79 5.68
N GLU A 151 11.73 -12.65 6.66
CA GLU A 151 11.49 -14.09 6.58
C GLU A 151 10.01 -14.42 6.29
N ILE A 152 9.09 -13.74 6.96
CA ILE A 152 7.65 -13.97 6.78
C ILE A 152 7.15 -13.58 5.38
N ILE A 153 7.78 -12.59 4.76
CA ILE A 153 7.46 -12.15 3.39
C ILE A 153 8.11 -13.09 2.37
N LEU A 154 9.32 -13.57 2.64
CA LEU A 154 10.04 -14.52 1.79
C LEU A 154 9.30 -15.86 1.70
N GLU A 155 8.80 -16.39 2.83
CA GLU A 155 7.98 -17.61 2.84
C GLU A 155 6.75 -17.50 1.93
N ASP A 156 6.04 -16.38 1.99
CA ASP A 156 4.87 -16.16 1.16
C ASP A 156 5.24 -15.93 -0.30
N TYR A 157 6.36 -15.26 -0.57
CA TYR A 157 6.87 -15.10 -1.92
C TYR A 157 7.20 -16.46 -2.56
N LEU A 158 7.80 -17.40 -1.83
CA LEU A 158 8.04 -18.77 -2.31
C LEU A 158 6.73 -19.50 -2.66
N LYS A 159 5.67 -19.30 -1.86
CA LYS A 159 4.33 -19.86 -2.16
C LYS A 159 3.74 -19.24 -3.42
N ILE A 160 3.92 -17.93 -3.61
CA ILE A 160 3.51 -17.23 -4.83
C ILE A 160 4.27 -17.80 -6.03
N GLN A 161 5.59 -17.96 -5.94
CA GLN A 161 6.39 -18.59 -6.99
C GLN A 161 5.88 -19.98 -7.33
N ASN A 162 5.62 -20.82 -6.32
CA ASN A 162 5.11 -22.17 -6.54
C ASN A 162 3.76 -22.17 -7.25
N CYS A 163 2.82 -21.30 -6.84
CA CYS A 163 1.50 -21.27 -7.47
C CYS A 163 1.53 -20.77 -8.92
N VAL A 164 2.49 -19.89 -9.26
CA VAL A 164 2.76 -19.47 -10.64
C VAL A 164 3.39 -20.61 -11.43
N LYS A 165 4.43 -21.28 -10.89
CA LYS A 165 5.10 -22.44 -11.52
C LYS A 165 4.12 -23.56 -11.89
N THR A 166 3.16 -23.84 -11.01
CA THR A 166 2.17 -24.90 -11.24
C THR A 166 0.94 -24.44 -12.02
N ASN A 167 0.91 -23.19 -12.54
CA ASN A 167 -0.25 -22.58 -13.20
C ASN A 167 -1.56 -22.63 -12.36
N LYS A 168 -1.45 -22.66 -11.03
CA LYS A 168 -2.56 -22.69 -10.08
C LYS A 168 -2.55 -21.44 -9.19
N VAL A 169 -2.51 -20.27 -9.84
CA VAL A 169 -2.38 -18.97 -9.16
C VAL A 169 -3.56 -18.75 -8.20
N SER A 170 -3.27 -18.77 -6.90
CA SER A 170 -4.26 -18.64 -5.83
C SER A 170 -3.66 -17.91 -4.62
N GLN A 171 -4.52 -17.50 -3.68
CA GLN A 171 -4.12 -16.87 -2.41
C GLN A 171 -3.89 -17.88 -1.28
N ALA A 172 -4.03 -19.18 -1.54
CA ALA A 172 -4.04 -20.20 -0.49
C ALA A 172 -2.70 -20.25 0.25
N GLY A 173 -2.75 -20.19 1.59
CA GLY A 173 -1.57 -20.29 2.45
C GLY A 173 -0.67 -19.05 2.51
N GLN A 174 -0.98 -17.99 1.75
CA GLN A 174 -0.26 -16.71 1.73
C GLN A 174 -0.79 -15.80 2.86
N LYS A 175 0.05 -15.49 3.86
CA LYS A 175 -0.39 -14.87 5.13
C LYS A 175 -0.21 -13.35 5.18
N TYR A 176 0.85 -12.83 4.58
CA TYR A 176 1.32 -11.46 4.69
C TYR A 176 1.49 -10.80 3.33
N LEU A 177 2.22 -11.44 2.42
CA LEU A 177 2.28 -11.07 1.00
C LEU A 177 1.42 -12.05 0.20
N HIS A 178 0.62 -11.58 -0.75
CA HIS A 178 -0.18 -12.45 -1.60
C HIS A 178 -0.25 -12.02 -3.05
N ILE A 179 -0.60 -12.97 -3.93
CA ILE A 179 -1.01 -12.71 -5.31
C ILE A 179 -2.53 -12.78 -5.41
N HIS A 180 -3.19 -11.74 -5.92
CA HIS A 180 -4.64 -11.67 -5.98
C HIS A 180 -5.17 -11.16 -7.33
N PRO A 181 -6.42 -11.49 -7.72
CA PRO A 181 -7.07 -10.85 -8.86
C PRO A 181 -7.12 -9.33 -8.69
N HIS A 182 -6.79 -8.59 -9.75
CA HIS A 182 -6.83 -7.14 -9.77
C HIS A 182 -7.57 -6.62 -11.01
N GLY A 183 -8.39 -5.59 -10.85
CA GLY A 183 -9.28 -5.07 -11.89
C GLY A 183 -10.75 -5.44 -11.68
N SER A 184 -11.51 -5.54 -12.78
CA SER A 184 -12.94 -5.85 -12.77
C SER A 184 -13.24 -7.30 -12.35
N LYS A 185 -14.52 -7.59 -12.09
CA LYS A 185 -14.99 -8.96 -11.78
C LYS A 185 -14.52 -9.92 -12.89
N GLN A 186 -13.99 -11.09 -12.51
CA GLN A 186 -13.40 -12.09 -13.41
C GLN A 186 -12.07 -11.71 -14.08
N SER A 187 -11.46 -10.58 -13.72
CA SER A 187 -10.15 -10.19 -14.25
C SER A 187 -9.10 -11.29 -14.10
N LYS A 188 -8.37 -11.52 -15.19
CA LYS A 188 -7.24 -12.45 -15.25
C LYS A 188 -5.92 -11.77 -14.86
N THR A 189 -5.92 -10.44 -14.75
CA THR A 189 -4.81 -9.67 -14.19
C THR A 189 -4.61 -10.01 -12.72
N ARG A 190 -3.36 -10.05 -12.31
CA ARG A 190 -2.92 -10.32 -10.95
C ARG A 190 -2.09 -9.15 -10.44
N ALA A 191 -2.20 -8.91 -9.14
CA ALA A 191 -1.38 -7.97 -8.42
C ALA A 191 -0.78 -8.64 -7.19
N LEU A 192 0.37 -8.14 -6.78
CA LEU A 192 0.90 -8.37 -5.45
C LEU A 192 0.25 -7.41 -4.47
N GLY A 193 -0.02 -7.89 -3.27
CA GLY A 193 -0.63 -7.10 -2.22
C GLY A 193 -0.23 -7.58 -0.83
N PHE A 194 -0.32 -6.67 0.14
CA PHE A 194 -0.28 -7.04 1.54
C PHE A 194 -1.66 -7.45 2.02
N THR A 195 -1.73 -8.54 2.75
CA THR A 195 -2.98 -8.96 3.41
C THR A 195 -3.37 -7.92 4.47
N SER A 196 -4.66 -7.85 4.82
CA SER A 196 -5.11 -6.99 5.93
C SER A 196 -4.39 -7.33 7.25
N ARG A 197 -3.98 -8.59 7.43
CA ARG A 197 -3.17 -9.03 8.57
C ARG A 197 -1.82 -8.31 8.58
N PHE A 198 -1.10 -8.29 7.45
CA PHE A 198 0.20 -7.61 7.41
C PHE A 198 0.07 -6.10 7.49
N VAL A 199 -0.94 -5.50 6.86
CA VAL A 199 -1.22 -4.07 7.01
C VAL A 199 -1.47 -3.72 8.48
N THR A 200 -2.20 -4.57 9.21
CA THR A 200 -2.40 -4.41 10.65
C THR A 200 -1.08 -4.54 11.42
N THR A 201 -0.20 -5.48 11.05
CA THR A 201 1.15 -5.62 11.61
C THR A 201 2.00 -4.37 11.39
N LEU A 202 2.01 -3.81 10.17
CA LEU A 202 2.72 -2.57 9.84
C LEU A 202 2.24 -1.41 10.73
N ILE A 203 0.92 -1.24 10.85
CA ILE A 203 0.34 -0.19 11.70
C ILE A 203 0.76 -0.40 13.16
N GLY A 204 0.63 -1.62 13.70
CA GLY A 204 1.00 -1.91 15.08
C GLY A 204 2.48 -1.63 15.37
N HIS A 205 3.38 -2.10 14.51
CA HIS A 205 4.82 -1.92 14.67
C HIS A 205 5.21 -0.44 14.62
N TYR A 206 4.82 0.29 13.56
CA TYR A 206 5.28 1.66 13.34
C TYR A 206 4.55 2.71 14.20
N CYS A 207 3.37 2.40 14.71
CA CYS A 207 2.64 3.27 15.62
C CYS A 207 2.79 2.86 17.10
N ASN A 208 3.67 1.90 17.40
CA ASN A 208 3.92 1.39 18.75
C ASN A 208 2.62 0.93 19.46
N LEU A 209 1.76 0.21 18.74
CA LEU A 209 0.49 -0.32 19.25
C LEU A 209 0.64 -1.81 19.54
N THR A 210 0.05 -2.25 20.65
CA THR A 210 0.11 -3.65 21.06
C THR A 210 -0.76 -4.52 20.14
N LEU A 211 -0.12 -5.44 19.41
CA LEU A 211 -0.82 -6.38 18.56
C LEU A 211 -1.33 -7.58 19.36
N ARG A 212 -2.58 -7.98 19.12
CA ARG A 212 -3.18 -9.17 19.72
C ARG A 212 -4.00 -9.95 18.70
N LYS A 213 -4.01 -11.28 18.88
CA LYS A 213 -4.79 -12.19 18.05
C LYS A 213 -6.17 -12.40 18.68
N VAL A 214 -7.22 -12.14 17.91
CA VAL A 214 -8.61 -12.43 18.30
C VAL A 214 -9.23 -13.33 17.24
N GLY A 215 -9.37 -14.62 17.57
CA GLY A 215 -9.75 -15.65 16.61
C GLY A 215 -8.76 -15.73 15.43
N ARG A 216 -9.27 -15.53 14.20
CA ARG A 216 -8.45 -15.49 12.98
C ARG A 216 -7.88 -14.10 12.68
N SER A 217 -8.37 -13.06 13.34
CA SER A 217 -7.98 -11.68 13.11
C SER A 217 -6.78 -11.28 13.96
N LEU A 218 -5.97 -10.38 13.42
CA LEU A 218 -4.99 -9.60 14.19
C LEU A 218 -5.62 -8.22 14.40
N ILE A 219 -5.55 -7.70 15.62
CA ILE A 219 -6.04 -6.36 15.96
C ILE A 219 -4.97 -5.61 16.78
N PHE A 220 -5.09 -4.29 16.85
CA PHE A 220 -4.39 -3.42 17.81
C PHE A 220 -5.42 -2.64 18.64
#